data_AF-A0ABD0QZJ5-F1
#
_entry.id   AF-A0ABD0QZJ5-F1
#
_cell.length_a   1.000
_cell.length_b   1.000
_cell.length_c   1.000
_cell.angle_alpha   90.00
_cell.angle_beta   90.00
_cell.angle_gamma   90.00
#
_symmetry.space_group_name_H-M   'P 1'
#
loop_
_entity.id
_entity.type
_entity.pdbx_description
1 polymer ?
#
loop_
_entity_poly.entity_id
_entity_poly.type
_entity_poly.pdbx_seq_one_letter_code
_entity_poly.pdbx_strand_id
1 'polypeptide(L)'
;MDKSDLVQKAKLAEQAERYDDMAASMKSVTEGGVELSNEERNLLSVAYKNVVGARRSIEQKTEGNEKKQQMAREYREKIEAELQDICNDVL
;
A
#
# COMPACT_ATOMS: atom_id res chain seq x y z
N MET A 1 -2.80 18.41 9.02
CA MET A 1 -4.06 17.71 8.74
C MET A 1 -4.38 16.93 9.98
N ASP A 2 -5.62 17.03 10.46
CA ASP A 2 -6.01 16.29 11.65
C ASP A 2 -6.27 14.83 11.30
N LYS A 3 -6.22 13.96 12.31
CA LYS A 3 -6.48 12.51 12.17
C LYS A 3 -7.79 12.25 11.40
N SER A 4 -8.84 13.04 11.68
CA SER A 4 -10.13 12.96 11.00
C SER A 4 -10.05 13.25 9.50
N ASP A 5 -9.26 14.24 9.10
CA ASP A 5 -9.08 14.61 7.69
C ASP A 5 -8.38 13.50 6.91
N LEU A 6 -7.36 12.89 7.53
CA LEU A 6 -6.61 11.78 6.94
C LEU A 6 -7.48 10.53 6.77
N VAL A 7 -8.34 10.23 7.76
CA VAL A 7 -9.31 9.12 7.67
C VAL A 7 -10.37 9.40 6.59
N GLN A 8 -10.87 10.63 6.48
CA GLN A 8 -11.79 10.99 5.39
C GLN A 8 -11.12 10.87 4.02
N LYS A 9 -9.87 11.33 3.89
CA LYS A 9 -9.10 11.20 2.66
C LYS A 9 -8.88 9.73 2.28
N ALA A 10 -8.60 8.86 3.26
CA ALA A 10 -8.48 7.42 3.02
C ALA A 10 -9.80 6.81 2.52
N LYS A 11 -10.96 7.19 3.09
CA LYS A 11 -12.28 6.74 2.62
C LYS A 11 -12.60 7.20 1.20
N LEU A 12 -12.22 8.42 0.83
CA LEU A 12 -12.38 8.92 -0.54
C LEU A 12 -11.45 8.16 -1.51
N ALA A 13 -10.23 7.87 -1.10
CA ALA A 13 -9.29 7.08 -1.89
C ALA A 13 -9.78 5.64 -2.09
N GLU A 14 -10.42 5.04 -1.07
CA GLU A 14 -11.09 3.73 -1.17
C GLU A 14 -12.19 3.73 -2.24
N GLN A 15 -13.08 4.73 -2.21
CA GLN A 15 -14.16 4.87 -3.21
C GLN A 15 -13.65 5.06 -4.64
N ALA A 16 -12.46 5.67 -4.78
CA ALA A 16 -11.80 5.87 -6.06
C ALA A 16 -10.87 4.71 -6.45
N GLU A 17 -10.83 3.63 -5.67
CA GLU A 17 -9.93 2.48 -5.84
C GLU A 17 -8.43 2.87 -5.91
N ARG A 18 -8.06 4.02 -5.34
CA ARG A 18 -6.68 4.52 -5.26
C ARG A 18 -6.01 4.02 -3.98
N TYR A 19 -5.74 2.73 -3.93
CA TYR A 19 -5.25 2.08 -2.71
C TYR A 19 -3.86 2.55 -2.25
N ASP A 20 -2.99 3.04 -3.15
CA ASP A 20 -1.71 3.66 -2.76
C ASP A 20 -1.92 4.97 -1.98
N ASP A 21 -2.85 5.83 -2.43
CA ASP A 21 -3.22 7.06 -1.73
C ASP A 21 -3.90 6.77 -0.40
N MET A 22 -4.72 5.71 -0.36
CA MET A 22 -5.36 5.22 0.86
C MET A 22 -4.31 4.74 1.87
N ALA A 23 -3.31 3.97 1.42
CA ALA A 23 -2.22 3.47 2.28
C ALA A 23 -1.36 4.62 2.81
N ALA A 24 -1.01 5.60 1.98
CA ALA A 24 -0.25 6.78 2.40
C ALA A 24 -1.02 7.60 3.46
N SER A 25 -2.32 7.81 3.25
CA SER A 25 -3.15 8.55 4.20
C SER A 25 -3.29 7.81 5.53
N MET A 26 -3.48 6.49 5.50
CA MET A 26 -3.56 5.66 6.71
C MET A 26 -2.23 5.49 7.44
N LYS A 27 -1.08 5.56 6.73
CA LYS A 27 0.26 5.62 7.35
C LYS A 27 0.43 6.91 8.17
N SER A 28 0.01 8.05 7.62
CA SER A 28 0.04 9.31 8.38
C SER A 28 -0.90 9.30 9.60
N VAL A 29 -2.00 8.51 9.56
CA VAL A 29 -2.87 8.30 10.73
C VAL A 29 -2.13 7.53 11.83
N THR A 30 -1.32 6.52 11.47
CA THR A 30 -0.53 5.74 12.44
C THR A 30 0.64 6.53 13.03
N GLU A 31 1.29 7.39 12.25
CA GLU A 31 2.39 8.25 12.70
C GLU A 31 1.94 9.33 13.70
N GLY A 32 0.64 9.62 13.76
CA GLY A 32 0.05 10.53 14.74
C GLY A 32 0.10 10.03 16.19
N GLY A 33 0.55 8.79 16.45
CA GLY A 33 0.81 8.25 17.79
C GLY A 33 -0.43 7.96 18.64
N VAL A 34 -1.64 8.14 18.09
CA VAL A 34 -2.91 7.86 18.75
C VAL A 34 -3.37 6.45 18.39
N GLU A 35 -3.81 5.67 19.37
CA GLU A 35 -4.40 4.35 19.13
C GLU A 35 -5.45 4.39 18.02
N LEU A 36 -5.33 3.42 17.10
CA LEU A 36 -6.31 3.26 16.04
C LEU A 36 -7.59 2.65 16.57
N SER A 37 -8.72 3.14 16.09
CA SER A 37 -10.02 2.49 16.28
C SER A 37 -10.12 1.21 15.43
N ASN A 38 -11.12 0.37 15.71
CA ASN A 38 -11.37 -0.83 14.89
C ASN A 38 -11.64 -0.48 13.42
N GLU A 39 -12.32 0.63 13.16
CA GLU A 39 -12.61 1.10 11.80
C GLU A 39 -11.34 1.53 11.07
N GLU A 40 -10.45 2.25 11.77
CA GLU A 40 -9.18 2.71 11.21
C GLU A 40 -8.23 1.54 10.93
N ARG A 41 -8.16 0.53 11.81
CA ARG A 41 -7.38 -0.70 11.55
C ARG A 41 -7.93 -1.48 10.36
N ASN A 42 -9.24 -1.51 10.18
CA ASN A 42 -9.86 -2.13 9.02
C ASN A 42 -9.48 -1.39 7.72
N LEU A 43 -9.57 -0.05 7.72
CA LEU A 43 -9.16 0.77 6.58
C LEU A 43 -7.67 0.57 6.25
N LEU A 44 -6.79 0.54 7.25
CA LEU A 44 -5.37 0.25 7.04
C LEU A 44 -5.17 -1.14 6.40
N SER A 45 -5.89 -2.15 6.89
CA SER A 45 -5.82 -3.52 6.36
C SER A 45 -6.30 -3.61 4.91
N VAL A 46 -7.42 -2.95 4.57
CA VAL A 46 -7.97 -2.91 3.21
C VAL A 46 -6.99 -2.25 2.24
N ALA A 47 -6.41 -1.11 2.64
CA ALA A 47 -5.44 -0.37 1.84
C ALA A 47 -4.24 -1.24 1.47
N TYR A 48 -3.55 -1.80 2.46
CA TYR A 48 -2.36 -2.61 2.22
C TYR A 48 -2.65 -3.93 1.50
N LYS A 49 -3.76 -4.61 1.83
CA LYS A 49 -4.16 -5.84 1.11
C LYS A 49 -4.33 -5.60 -0.38
N ASN A 50 -4.96 -4.50 -0.76
CA ASN A 50 -5.24 -4.20 -2.16
C ASN A 50 -4.00 -3.70 -2.91
N VAL A 51 -3.12 -2.91 -2.27
CA VAL A 51 -1.82 -2.53 -2.85
C VAL A 51 -0.97 -3.76 -3.15
N VAL A 52 -0.84 -4.68 -2.18
CA VAL A 52 -0.06 -5.91 -2.36
C VAL A 52 -0.69 -6.84 -3.40
N GLY A 53 -2.02 -6.98 -3.39
CA GLY A 53 -2.75 -7.79 -4.36
C GLY A 53 -2.57 -7.31 -5.81
N ALA A 54 -2.63 -5.99 -6.03
CA ALA A 54 -2.41 -5.38 -7.34
C ALA A 54 -0.98 -5.64 -7.85
N ARG A 55 0.04 -5.49 -6.99
CA ARG A 55 1.44 -5.77 -7.33
C ARG A 55 1.67 -7.24 -7.69
N ARG A 56 1.12 -8.19 -6.92
CA ARG A 56 1.20 -9.64 -7.22
C ARG A 56 0.50 -10.04 -8.52
N SER A 57 -0.60 -9.38 -8.88
CA SER A 57 -1.30 -9.64 -10.15
C SER A 57 -0.49 -9.22 -11.37
N ILE A 58 0.32 -8.17 -11.26
CA ILE A 58 1.22 -7.72 -12.33
C ILE A 58 2.32 -8.76 -12.57
N GLU A 59 2.90 -9.33 -11.51
CA GLU A 59 3.95 -10.35 -11.64
C GLU A 59 3.48 -11.61 -12.40
N GLN A 60 2.28 -12.11 -12.10
CA GLN A 60 1.73 -13.29 -12.78
C GLN A 60 1.40 -13.04 -14.26
N LYS A 61 1.09 -11.80 -14.67
CA LYS A 61 0.76 -11.46 -16.06
C LYS A 61 1.99 -11.29 -16.96
N THR A 62 3.21 -11.40 -16.42
CA THR A 62 4.48 -11.21 -17.15
C THR A 62 5.21 -12.50 -17.54
N GLU A 63 4.65 -13.68 -17.26
CA GLU A 63 5.22 -14.97 -17.69
C GLU A 63 5.06 -15.18 -19.21
N GLY A 64 6.13 -14.99 -19.99
CA GLY A 64 6.17 -15.39 -21.41
C GLY A 64 7.03 -14.56 -22.37
N ASN A 65 7.72 -13.50 -21.92
CA ASN A 65 8.57 -12.70 -22.81
C ASN A 65 9.86 -12.30 -22.08
N GLU A 66 11.02 -12.83 -22.50
CA GLU A 66 12.31 -12.74 -21.78
C GLU A 66 12.72 -11.29 -21.46
N LYS A 67 12.41 -10.32 -22.34
CA LYS A 67 12.63 -8.88 -22.07
C LYS A 67 11.68 -8.32 -21.00
N LYS A 68 10.44 -8.83 -20.92
CA LYS A 68 9.52 -8.47 -19.83
C LYS A 68 9.92 -9.16 -18.52
N GLN A 69 10.55 -10.33 -18.56
CA GLN A 69 11.05 -11.02 -17.37
C GLN A 69 12.21 -10.27 -16.71
N GLN A 70 13.12 -9.68 -17.49
CA GLN A 70 14.18 -8.83 -16.94
C GLN A 70 13.61 -7.56 -16.31
N MET A 71 12.70 -6.86 -16.98
CA MET A 71 11.99 -5.71 -16.40
C MET A 71 11.18 -6.11 -15.16
N ALA A 72 10.52 -7.28 -15.17
CA ALA A 72 9.77 -7.77 -14.02
C ALA A 72 10.68 -8.12 -12.84
N ARG A 73 11.89 -8.65 -13.08
CA ARG A 73 12.91 -8.87 -12.04
C ARG A 73 13.39 -7.56 -11.43
N GLU A 74 13.79 -6.59 -12.24
CA GLU A 74 14.24 -5.28 -11.75
C GLU A 74 13.13 -4.55 -10.98
N TYR A 75 11.89 -4.65 -11.46
CA TYR A 75 10.74 -4.08 -10.76
C TYR A 75 10.40 -4.82 -9.46
N ARG A 76 10.59 -6.15 -9.43
CA ARG A 76 10.44 -6.97 -8.21
C ARG A 76 11.48 -6.61 -7.16
N GLU A 77 12.75 -6.50 -7.53
CA GLU A 77 13.82 -6.07 -6.61
C GLU A 77 13.54 -4.69 -6.03
N LYS A 78 13.01 -3.77 -6.86
CA LYS A 78 12.59 -2.45 -6.39
C LYS A 78 11.41 -2.52 -5.41
N ILE A 79 10.41 -3.35 -5.70
CA ILE A 79 9.27 -3.58 -4.80
C ILE A 79 9.72 -4.24 -3.50
N GLU A 80 10.65 -5.19 -3.53
CA GLU A 80 11.22 -5.81 -2.33
C GLU A 80 11.97 -4.80 -1.49
N ALA A 81 12.77 -3.91 -2.09
CA ALA A 81 13.43 -2.82 -1.37
C ALA A 81 12.42 -1.87 -0.71
N GLU A 82 11.38 -1.46 -1.45
CA GLU A 82 10.30 -0.62 -0.90
C GLU A 82 9.53 -1.33 0.23
N LEU A 83 9.24 -2.62 0.07
CA LEU A 83 8.58 -3.43 1.10
C LEU A 83 9.46 -3.57 2.34
N GLN A 84 10.77 -3.75 2.15
CA GLN A 84 11.71 -3.88 3.24
C GLN A 84 11.85 -2.58 4.03
N ASP A 85 11.89 -1.43 3.34
CA ASP A 85 11.85 -0.12 3.98
C ASP A 85 10.54 0.10 4.73
N ILE A 86 9.40 -0.27 4.16
CA ILE A 86 8.09 -0.20 4.85
C ILE A 86 8.08 -1.11 6.09
N CYS A 87 8.63 -2.33 6.00
CA CYS A 87 8.72 -3.24 7.14
C CYS A 87 9.65 -2.70 8.24
N ASN A 88 10.74 -2.03 7.88
CA ASN A 88 11.67 -1.40 8.82
C ASN A 88 11.06 -0.14 9.47
N ASP A 89 10.17 0.57 8.78
CA ASP A 89 9.43 1.72 9.32
C ASP A 89 8.33 1.32 10.33
N VAL A 90 7.88 0.06 10.31
CA VAL A 90 6.78 -0.45 11.16
C VAL A 90 7.28 -1.15 12.44
N LEU A 91 8.52 -1.63 12.45
CA LEU A 91 9.20 -2.23 13.62
C LEU A 91 9.74 -1.17 14.59
#